data_AF-A0A164GGV3-F1
#
_entry.id   AF-A0A164GGV3-F1
#
_cell.length_a   1.000
_cell.length_b   1.000
_cell.length_c   1.000
_cell.angle_alpha   90.00
_cell.angle_beta   90.00
_cell.angle_gamma   90.00
#
_symmetry.space_group_name_H-M   'P 1'
#
loop_
_entity.id
_entity.type
_entity.pdbx_description
1 polymer ?
#
loop_
_entity_poly.entity_id
_entity_poly.type
_entity_poly.pdbx_seq_one_letter_code
_entity_poly.pdbx_strand_id
1 'polypeptide(L)'
;MWQTVCNSKNQTGHHGIVPSSSQTHKHSLTLNTLHRLRSDHNRLNAYISRIDMDTDPLCRHGCQDIENANHILTTCEKYTNKYLPIKKFFQDNNLNWCSSNILGLNFTLSKSLQLLIRDQLVQFIFNTKIYLIV
;
A
#
# COMPACT_ATOMS: atom_id res chain seq x y z
N MET A 1 -44.43 -19.33 -31.44
CA MET A 1 -43.46 -19.84 -30.45
C MET A 1 -42.90 -18.60 -29.74
N TRP A 2 -43.40 -18.33 -28.51
CA TRP A 2 -43.04 -17.27 -27.52
C TRP A 2 -42.96 -15.80 -28.03
N GLN A 3 -43.96 -14.90 -27.89
CA GLN A 3 -44.46 -14.17 -26.68
C GLN A 3 -43.33 -13.54 -25.83
N THR A 4 -43.24 -12.25 -25.39
CA THR A 4 -44.15 -11.09 -25.20
C THR A 4 -43.26 -9.87 -24.81
N VAL A 5 -43.33 -8.68 -25.44
CA VAL A 5 -44.00 -7.41 -25.05
C VAL A 5 -43.71 -6.84 -23.63
N CYS A 6 -43.21 -5.59 -23.61
CA CYS A 6 -43.29 -4.48 -22.62
C CYS A 6 -42.96 -4.71 -21.12
N ASN A 7 -42.20 -3.80 -20.48
CA ASN A 7 -42.75 -2.57 -19.87
C ASN A 7 -41.68 -1.79 -19.06
N SER A 8 -41.93 -0.50 -18.93
CA SER A 8 -41.16 0.52 -18.22
C SER A 8 -41.35 0.47 -16.70
N LYS A 9 -40.32 0.93 -15.97
CA LYS A 9 -40.29 1.50 -14.60
C LYS A 9 -40.57 0.56 -13.40
N ASN A 10 -39.58 0.43 -12.53
CA ASN A 10 -39.70 1.02 -11.19
C ASN A 10 -38.34 1.14 -10.49
N GLN A 11 -38.05 2.38 -10.08
CA GLN A 11 -37.01 2.73 -9.12
C GLN A 11 -37.37 2.14 -7.76
N THR A 12 -36.43 1.49 -7.08
CA THR A 12 -36.32 1.56 -5.61
C THR A 12 -34.87 1.31 -5.19
N GLY A 13 -34.32 2.26 -4.44
CA GLY A 13 -33.45 1.99 -3.28
C GLY A 13 -32.04 1.47 -3.53
N HIS A 14 -31.12 2.41 -3.76
CA HIS A 14 -29.86 2.64 -3.04
C HIS A 14 -28.74 3.03 -4.01
N HIS A 15 -28.24 4.26 -3.84
CA HIS A 15 -26.98 4.72 -4.43
C HIS A 15 -25.81 3.88 -3.89
N GLY A 16 -25.62 2.67 -4.42
CA GLY A 16 -24.38 1.94 -4.36
C GLY A 16 -23.52 2.39 -5.54
N ILE A 17 -22.58 3.29 -5.31
CA ILE A 17 -21.52 3.57 -6.28
C ILE A 17 -20.78 2.25 -6.50
N VAL A 18 -21.04 1.57 -7.62
CA VAL A 18 -20.23 0.42 -8.04
C VAL A 18 -18.84 0.98 -8.31
N PRO A 19 -17.79 0.60 -7.56
CA PRO A 19 -16.47 1.12 -7.82
C PRO A 19 -16.05 0.63 -9.19
N SER A 20 -15.58 1.54 -10.04
CA SER A 20 -15.05 1.16 -11.36
C SER A 20 -14.00 0.05 -11.21
N SER A 21 -13.92 -0.86 -12.18
CA SER A 21 -12.99 -2.01 -12.18
C SER A 21 -11.51 -1.63 -11.97
N SER A 22 -11.15 -0.38 -12.24
CA SER A 22 -9.82 0.17 -11.98
C SER A 22 -9.56 0.51 -10.49
N GLN A 23 -10.61 0.88 -9.76
CA GLN A 23 -10.57 1.24 -8.34
C GLN A 23 -10.46 0.01 -7.44
N THR A 24 -11.17 -1.06 -7.78
CA THR A 24 -11.07 -2.35 -7.07
C THR A 24 -9.68 -2.97 -7.21
N HIS A 25 -9.06 -2.86 -8.38
CA HIS A 25 -7.70 -3.36 -8.63
C HIS A 25 -6.65 -2.61 -7.77
N LYS A 26 -6.71 -1.28 -7.71
CA LYS A 26 -5.78 -0.47 -6.89
C LYS A 26 -5.92 -0.74 -5.39
N HIS A 27 -7.14 -0.97 -4.92
CA HIS A 27 -7.40 -1.33 -3.53
C HIS A 27 -6.83 -2.71 -3.18
N SER A 28 -7.04 -3.70 -4.05
CA SER A 28 -6.47 -5.05 -3.90
C SER A 28 -4.95 -5.04 -3.83
N LEU A 29 -4.29 -4.27 -4.73
CA LEU A 29 -2.84 -4.10 -4.72
C LEU A 29 -2.34 -3.50 -3.41
N THR A 30 -2.99 -2.45 -2.91
CA THR A 30 -2.61 -1.78 -1.65
C THR A 30 -2.71 -2.73 -0.46
N LEU A 31 -3.78 -3.51 -0.36
CA LEU A 31 -3.96 -4.49 0.71
C LEU A 31 -2.91 -5.61 0.65
N ASN A 32 -2.62 -6.13 -0.54
CA ASN A 32 -1.59 -7.14 -0.72
C ASN A 32 -0.20 -6.60 -0.34
N THR A 33 0.13 -5.36 -0.74
CA THR A 33 1.38 -4.70 -0.34
C THR A 33 1.46 -4.51 1.16
N LEU A 34 0.40 -4.03 1.81
CA LEU A 34 0.35 -3.90 3.27
C LEU A 34 0.57 -5.24 3.97
N HIS A 35 -0.06 -6.31 3.47
CA HIS A 35 0.12 -7.65 4.01
C HIS A 35 1.57 -8.13 3.85
N ARG A 36 2.19 -7.95 2.68
CA ARG A 36 3.59 -8.33 2.44
C ARG A 36 4.56 -7.55 3.32
N LEU A 37 4.37 -6.23 3.43
CA LEU A 37 5.15 -5.37 4.30
C LEU A 37 5.06 -5.78 5.77
N ARG A 38 3.88 -6.19 6.24
CA ARG A 38 3.65 -6.65 7.62
C ARG A 38 4.18 -8.05 7.91
N SER A 39 4.19 -8.93 6.91
CA SER A 39 4.68 -10.31 7.04
C SER A 39 6.19 -10.43 6.77
N ASP A 40 6.86 -9.32 6.47
CA ASP A 40 8.25 -9.26 5.99
C ASP A 40 8.53 -10.19 4.79
N HIS A 41 7.48 -10.55 4.05
CA HIS A 41 7.54 -11.37 2.83
C HIS A 41 7.89 -10.50 1.62
N ASN A 42 8.90 -9.65 1.76
CA ASN A 42 9.34 -8.71 0.75
C ASN A 42 10.27 -9.43 -0.22
N ARG A 43 9.70 -10.15 -1.19
CA ARG A 43 10.48 -10.84 -2.25
C ARG A 43 10.84 -9.89 -3.40
N LEU A 44 11.18 -8.64 -3.07
CA LEU A 44 11.18 -7.50 -4.00
C LEU A 44 11.89 -7.84 -5.31
N ASN A 45 13.15 -8.26 -5.21
CA ASN A 45 13.98 -8.45 -6.38
C ASN A 45 13.69 -9.78 -7.09
N ALA A 46 13.44 -10.85 -6.33
CA ALA A 46 13.12 -12.17 -6.88
C ALA A 46 11.74 -12.23 -7.56
N TYR A 47 10.85 -11.27 -7.28
CA TYR A 47 9.56 -11.12 -7.94
C TYR A 47 9.67 -10.21 -9.17
N ILE A 48 10.38 -9.08 -9.08
CA ILE A 48 10.60 -8.19 -10.23
C ILE A 48 11.39 -8.91 -11.33
N SER A 49 12.41 -9.70 -10.99
CA SER A 49 13.17 -10.49 -11.97
C SER A 49 12.34 -11.52 -12.74
N ARG A 50 11.12 -11.85 -12.26
CA ARG A 50 10.18 -12.75 -12.96
C ARG A 50 9.28 -12.01 -13.93
N ILE A 51 9.11 -10.70 -13.74
CA ILE A 51 8.25 -9.83 -14.57
C ILE A 51 9.11 -9.12 -15.63
N ASP A 52 10.30 -8.70 -15.24
CA ASP A 52 11.30 -8.08 -16.10
C ASP A 52 12.57 -8.94 -16.04
N MET A 53 12.85 -9.67 -17.12
CA MET A 53 13.99 -10.58 -17.21
C MET A 53 15.34 -9.84 -17.19
N ASP A 54 15.34 -8.53 -17.44
CA ASP A 54 16.54 -7.69 -17.40
C ASP A 54 16.82 -7.15 -15.99
N THR A 55 15.88 -7.29 -15.06
CA THR A 55 16.09 -6.88 -13.67
C THR A 55 16.78 -8.00 -12.88
N ASP A 56 18.02 -7.74 -12.45
CA ASP A 56 18.76 -8.65 -11.57
C ASP A 56 17.99 -8.85 -10.23
N PRO A 57 17.68 -10.10 -9.83
CA PRO A 57 17.03 -10.42 -8.55
C PRO A 57 17.90 -10.10 -7.32
N LEU A 58 19.11 -9.60 -7.49
CA LEU A 58 19.96 -9.05 -6.45
C LEU A 58 20.16 -7.53 -6.59
N CYS A 59 19.60 -6.91 -7.64
CA CYS A 59 19.66 -5.47 -7.88
C CYS A 59 19.04 -4.73 -6.70
N ARG A 60 19.86 -4.01 -5.94
CA ARG A 60 19.41 -3.22 -4.79
C ARG A 60 18.87 -1.84 -5.18
N HIS A 61 18.64 -1.62 -6.48
CA HIS A 61 18.18 -0.35 -7.06
C HIS A 61 18.97 0.89 -6.56
N GLY A 62 20.28 0.72 -6.32
CA GLY A 62 21.17 1.76 -5.80
C GLY A 62 21.35 1.79 -4.27
N CYS A 63 20.63 0.95 -3.53
CA CYS A 63 20.77 0.85 -2.07
C CYS A 63 21.91 -0.10 -1.68
N GLN A 64 22.67 0.24 -0.64
CA GLN A 64 23.68 -0.68 -0.11
C GLN A 64 23.07 -1.81 0.73
N ASP A 65 21.88 -1.61 1.30
CA ASP A 65 21.23 -2.58 2.17
C ASP A 65 20.31 -3.55 1.43
N ILE A 66 20.02 -4.69 2.06
CA ILE A 66 18.98 -5.62 1.61
C ILE A 66 17.62 -4.92 1.73
N GLU A 67 16.87 -4.88 0.64
CA GLU A 67 15.53 -4.30 0.64
C GLU A 67 14.54 -5.19 1.40
N ASN A 68 14.31 -4.85 2.67
CA ASN A 68 13.23 -5.38 3.51
C ASN A 68 12.25 -4.26 3.90
N ALA A 69 11.14 -4.61 4.56
CA ALA A 69 10.12 -3.63 4.94
C ALA A 69 10.71 -2.52 5.81
N ASN A 70 11.66 -2.85 6.69
CA ASN A 70 12.31 -1.85 7.52
C ASN A 70 13.09 -0.83 6.68
N HIS A 71 13.94 -1.30 5.76
CA HIS A 71 14.70 -0.44 4.85
C HIS A 71 13.77 0.43 4.00
N ILE A 72 12.81 -0.18 3.30
CA ILE A 72 11.87 0.51 2.39
C ILE A 72 11.07 1.59 3.13
N LEU A 73 10.70 1.36 4.39
CA LEU A 73 9.85 2.28 5.14
C LEU A 73 10.62 3.33 5.93
N THR A 74 11.88 3.09 6.29
CA THR A 74 12.58 3.95 7.26
C THR A 74 13.87 4.59 6.78
N THR A 75 14.61 3.93 5.87
CA THR A 75 15.99 4.32 5.53
C THR A 75 16.34 4.32 4.04
N CYS A 76 15.46 3.81 3.16
CA CYS A 76 15.74 3.73 1.73
C CYS A 76 15.92 5.12 1.11
N GLU A 77 17.13 5.38 0.59
CA GLU A 77 17.53 6.68 0.07
C GLU A 77 16.62 7.16 -1.08
N LYS A 78 16.19 6.22 -1.94
CA LYS A 78 15.24 6.44 -3.04
C LYS A 78 13.93 7.11 -2.58
N TYR A 79 13.51 6.87 -1.35
CA TYR A 79 12.25 7.36 -0.80
C TYR A 79 12.41 8.48 0.23
N THR A 80 13.63 9.00 0.45
CA THR A 80 13.93 10.03 1.45
C THR A 80 12.98 11.22 1.40
N ASN A 81 12.77 11.78 0.20
CA ASN A 81 11.87 12.93 -0.01
C ASN A 81 10.39 12.58 0.21
N LYS A 82 10.03 11.30 0.08
CA LYS A 82 8.67 10.80 0.27
C LYS A 82 8.35 10.52 1.74
N TYR A 83 9.37 10.37 2.60
CA TYR A 83 9.18 10.22 4.04
C TYR A 83 8.83 11.53 4.75
N LEU A 84 9.17 12.69 4.20
CA LEU A 84 9.03 13.98 4.87
C LEU A 84 7.62 14.22 5.48
N PRO A 85 6.50 13.97 4.75
CA PRO A 85 5.17 14.16 5.33
C PRO A 85 4.87 13.21 6.50
N ILE A 86 5.34 11.96 6.41
CA ILE A 86 5.09 10.93 7.42
C ILE A 86 5.98 11.18 8.64
N LYS A 87 7.25 11.52 8.44
CA LYS A 87 8.17 11.89 9.53
C LYS A 87 7.63 13.08 10.31
N LYS A 88 7.10 14.10 9.61
CA LYS A 88 6.44 15.23 10.26
C LYS A 88 5.23 14.79 11.08
N PHE A 89 4.34 13.97 10.51
CA PHE A 89 3.20 13.41 11.26
C PHE A 89 3.63 12.67 12.53
N PHE A 90 4.69 11.86 12.45
CA PHE A 90 5.22 11.14 13.60
C PHE A 90 5.77 12.08 14.68
N GLN A 91 6.52 13.11 14.28
CA GLN A 91 7.02 14.16 15.18
C GLN A 91 5.87 14.90 15.86
N ASP A 92 4.87 15.35 15.10
CA ASP A 92 3.72 16.09 15.60
C ASP A 92 2.87 15.26 16.60
N ASN A 93 2.95 13.93 16.54
CA ASN A 93 2.22 13.01 17.42
C ASN A 93 3.11 12.34 18.49
N ASN A 94 4.36 12.78 18.69
CA ASN A 94 5.33 12.19 19.62
C ASN A 94 5.55 10.68 19.41
N LEU A 95 5.58 10.25 18.16
CA LEU A 95 5.80 8.85 17.76
C LEU A 95 7.24 8.62 17.31
N ASN A 96 7.81 7.50 17.72
CA ASN A 96 9.12 7.06 17.24
C ASN A 96 9.05 6.66 15.77
N TRP A 97 9.98 7.16 14.95
CA TRP A 97 10.14 6.76 13.56
C TRP A 97 10.76 5.35 13.48
N CYS A 98 9.91 4.33 13.40
CA CYS A 98 10.33 2.94 13.22
C CYS A 98 9.28 2.15 12.43
N SER A 99 9.72 1.06 11.79
CA SER A 99 8.86 0.19 10.98
C SER A 99 7.68 -0.38 11.75
N SER A 100 7.85 -0.76 13.01
CA SER A 100 6.75 -1.28 13.86
C SER A 100 5.62 -0.26 14.02
N ASN A 101 5.95 1.02 14.25
CA ASN A 101 4.94 2.07 14.34
C ASN A 101 4.30 2.33 12.98
N ILE A 102 5.10 2.46 11.91
CA ILE A 102 4.62 2.72 10.53
C ILE A 102 3.64 1.63 10.07
N LEU A 103 3.93 0.36 10.38
CA LEU A 103 3.10 -0.78 9.99
C LEU A 103 1.84 -0.95 10.86
N GLY A 104 1.73 -0.18 11.95
CA GLY A 104 0.67 -0.31 12.94
C GLY A 104 0.80 -1.57 13.81
N LEU A 105 2.02 -2.06 14.01
CA LEU A 105 2.34 -3.22 14.86
C LEU A 105 2.57 -2.83 16.33
N ASN A 106 2.49 -1.55 16.66
CA ASN A 106 2.53 -1.07 18.03
C ASN A 106 1.11 -1.00 18.63
N PHE A 107 0.73 -2.06 19.33
CA PHE A 107 -0.60 -2.20 19.95
C PHE A 107 -0.83 -1.30 21.17
N THR A 108 0.21 -0.61 21.68
CA THR A 108 0.03 0.35 22.78
C THR A 108 -0.57 1.68 22.30
N LEU A 109 -0.56 1.94 20.99
CA LEU A 109 -1.17 3.12 20.39
C LEU A 109 -2.70 3.00 20.36
N SER A 110 -3.39 4.12 20.55
CA SER A 110 -4.84 4.16 20.44
C SER A 110 -5.30 3.75 19.03
N LYS A 111 -6.49 3.14 18.93
CA LYS A 111 -7.07 2.72 17.65
C LYS A 111 -7.18 3.89 16.66
N SER A 112 -7.55 5.08 17.14
CA SER A 112 -7.63 6.29 16.33
C SER A 112 -6.29 6.64 15.71
N LEU A 113 -5.20 6.56 16.49
CA LEU A 113 -3.86 6.86 16.00
C LEU A 113 -3.36 5.79 15.02
N GLN A 114 -3.66 4.51 15.27
CA GLN A 114 -3.35 3.43 14.33
C GLN A 114 -4.06 3.60 12.97
N LEU A 115 -5.30 4.10 12.98
CA LEU A 115 -6.02 4.41 11.74
C LEU A 115 -5.37 5.54 10.95
N LEU A 116 -4.94 6.61 11.64
CA LEU A 116 -4.22 7.72 10.99
C LEU A 116 -2.88 7.27 10.41
N ILE A 117 -2.12 6.45 11.14
CA ILE A 117 -0.87 5.85 10.64
C ILE A 117 -1.13 5.01 9.39
N ARG A 118 -2.17 4.16 9.39
CA ARG A 118 -2.56 3.37 8.21
C ARG A 118 -2.84 4.28 7.02
N ASP A 119 -3.55 5.38 7.22
CA ASP A 119 -3.91 6.29 6.13
C ASP A 119 -2.65 6.98 5.55
N GLN A 120 -1.70 7.37 6.40
CA GLN A 120 -0.39 7.87 5.96
C GLN A 120 0.39 6.81 5.15
N LEU A 121 0.40 5.56 5.62
CA LEU A 121 1.07 4.46 4.94
C LEU A 121 0.44 4.13 3.58
N VAL A 122 -0.89 4.19 3.48
CA VAL A 122 -1.59 4.00 2.20
C VAL A 122 -1.20 5.10 1.21
N GLN A 123 -1.16 6.36 1.65
CA GLN A 123 -0.71 7.47 0.79
C GLN A 123 0.74 7.29 0.34
N PHE A 124 1.62 6.83 1.24
CA PHE A 124 2.99 6.47 0.88
C PHE A 124 3.04 5.40 -0.19
N ILE A 125 2.29 4.30 -0.03
CA ILE A 125 2.25 3.18 -0.98
C ILE A 125 1.81 3.66 -2.36
N PHE A 126 0.79 4.52 -2.44
CA PHE A 126 0.33 5.09 -3.70
C PHE A 126 1.37 6.02 -4.34
N ASN A 127 1.98 6.90 -3.56
CA ASN A 127 2.91 7.91 -4.07
C ASN A 127 4.26 7.32 -4.51
N THR A 128 4.69 6.24 -3.87
CA THR A 128 5.94 5.54 -4.20
C THR A 128 5.74 4.42 -5.20
N LYS A 129 4.47 4.01 -5.42
CA LYS A 129 4.09 2.84 -6.21
C LYS A 129 4.82 1.57 -5.76
N ILE A 130 5.11 1.44 -4.46
CA ILE A 130 5.84 0.27 -3.96
C ILE A 130 5.07 -1.03 -4.19
N TYR A 131 3.75 -0.97 -4.38
CA TYR A 131 2.96 -2.13 -4.78
C TYR A 131 3.34 -2.77 -6.13
N LEU A 132 4.15 -2.10 -6.95
CA LEU A 132 4.73 -2.67 -8.18
C LEU A 132 5.95 -3.55 -7.90
N ILE A 133 6.53 -3.41 -6.72
CA ILE A 133 7.81 -4.03 -6.36
C ILE A 133 7.67 -4.97 -5.15
N VAL A 134 6.72 -4.74 -4.21
CA VAL A 134 6.49 -5.63 -3.04
C VAL A 134 5.66 -6.86 -3.38
#